data_AF-A0A9X7R7T2-F1
#
_entry.id   AF-A0A9X7R7T2-F1
#
_cell.length_a   1.000
_cell.length_b   1.000
_cell.length_c   1.000
_cell.angle_alpha   90.00
_cell.angle_beta   90.00
_cell.angle_gamma   90.00
#
_symmetry.space_group_name_H-M   'P 1'
#
loop_
_entity.id
_entity.type
_entity.pdbx_description
1 polymer ?
#
loop_
_entity_poly.entity_id
_entity_poly.type
_entity_poly.pdbx_seq_one_letter_code
_entity_poly.pdbx_strand_id
1 'polypeptide(L)'
;MKVKTILDVISQPFGTARLLSAHSTLRRAKDAGLTYEQICTVFPDAAKYSPPQLEGFILIGEDLVAGDTHFDGCLMPDAKGGC
;
A
#
# COMPACT_ATOMS: atom_id res chain seq x y z
N MET A 1 -15.99 -5.80 -6.86
CA MET A 1 -15.63 -5.39 -5.47
C MET A 1 -16.43 -6.24 -4.48
N LYS A 2 -15.79 -7.18 -3.77
CA LYS A 2 -16.48 -8.14 -2.90
C LYS A 2 -17.06 -7.40 -1.68
N VAL A 3 -18.31 -7.66 -1.33
CA VAL A 3 -19.07 -6.99 -0.24
C VAL A 3 -18.27 -6.88 1.08
N LYS A 4 -17.40 -7.86 1.35
CA LYS A 4 -16.50 -7.89 2.50
C LYS A 4 -15.48 -6.75 2.54
N THR A 5 -14.92 -6.33 1.40
CA THR A 5 -13.95 -5.23 1.31
C THR A 5 -14.59 -3.88 1.64
N ILE A 6 -15.82 -3.66 1.17
CA ILE A 6 -16.58 -2.44 1.50
C ILE A 6 -16.88 -2.41 3.01
N LEU A 7 -17.24 -3.56 3.59
CA LEU A 7 -17.41 -3.71 5.03
C LEU A 7 -16.11 -3.42 5.79
N ASP A 8 -14.96 -3.94 5.36
CA ASP A 8 -13.68 -3.69 6.02
C ASP A 8 -13.31 -2.18 5.99
N VAL A 9 -13.56 -1.50 4.87
CA VAL A 9 -13.35 -0.05 4.74
C VAL A 9 -14.27 0.73 5.69
N ILE A 10 -15.54 0.33 5.81
CA ILE A 10 -16.52 0.96 6.71
C ILE A 10 -16.23 0.63 8.17
N SER A 11 -15.74 -0.57 8.46
CA SER A 11 -15.42 -1.02 9.82
C SER A 11 -14.10 -0.44 10.34
N GLN A 12 -13.17 -0.07 9.46
CA GLN A 12 -11.87 0.51 9.83
C GLN A 12 -11.53 1.77 9.00
N PRO A 13 -12.36 2.83 9.08
CA PRO A 13 -12.14 4.03 8.27
C PRO A 13 -10.82 4.73 8.63
N PHE A 14 -10.44 4.70 9.91
CA PHE A 14 -9.16 5.23 10.39
C PHE A 14 -7.96 4.43 9.88
N GLY A 15 -8.09 3.11 9.72
CA GLY A 15 -7.03 2.26 9.19
C GLY A 15 -6.77 2.56 7.71
N THR A 16 -7.84 2.68 6.93
CA THR A 16 -7.77 3.06 5.51
C THR A 16 -7.19 4.46 5.33
N ALA A 17 -7.67 5.44 6.10
CA ALA A 17 -7.12 6.79 6.06
C ALA A 17 -5.64 6.83 6.46
N ARG A 18 -5.24 6.04 7.48
CA ARG A 18 -3.84 5.93 7.90
C ARG A 18 -2.97 5.35 6.79
N LEU A 19 -3.42 4.29 6.11
CA LEU A 19 -2.73 3.70 4.96
C LEU A 19 -2.48 4.72 3.85
N LEU A 20 -3.52 5.45 3.43
CA LEU A 20 -3.42 6.49 2.40
C LEU A 20 -2.50 7.64 2.81
N SER A 21 -2.60 8.07 4.07
CA SER A 21 -1.76 9.14 4.61
C SER A 21 -0.27 8.73 4.67
N ALA A 22 0.02 7.48 5.04
CA ALA A 22 1.37 6.96 5.11
C ALA A 22 1.99 6.87 3.70
N HIS A 23 1.25 6.30 2.74
CA HIS A 23 1.68 6.25 1.35
C HIS A 23 1.95 7.65 0.79
N SER A 24 1.00 8.58 0.93
CA SER A 24 1.14 9.96 0.44
C SER A 24 2.34 10.68 1.05
N THR A 25 2.61 10.45 2.33
CA THR A 25 3.74 11.08 3.05
C THR A 25 5.07 10.56 2.53
N LEU A 26 5.21 9.23 2.42
CA LEU A 26 6.43 8.60 1.91
C LEU A 26 6.67 8.92 0.43
N ARG A 27 5.61 9.01 -0.38
CA ARG A 27 5.71 9.42 -1.78
C ARG A 27 6.28 10.84 -1.91
N ARG A 28 5.74 11.81 -1.15
CA ARG A 28 6.27 13.18 -1.13
C ARG A 28 7.73 13.24 -0.69
N ALA A 29 8.13 12.41 0.28
CA ALA A 29 9.53 12.32 0.69
C ALA A 29 10.42 11.81 -0.45
N LYS A 30 9.97 10.80 -1.20
CA LYS A 30 10.67 10.28 -2.39
C LYS A 30 10.73 11.33 -3.51
N ASP A 31 9.64 12.03 -3.78
CA ASP A 31 9.57 13.09 -4.80
C ASP A 31 10.49 14.28 -4.45
N ALA A 32 10.68 14.55 -3.15
CA ALA A 32 11.64 15.52 -2.65
C ALA A 32 13.10 15.02 -2.67
N GLY A 33 13.36 13.80 -3.16
CA GLY A 33 14.69 13.24 -3.31
C GLY A 33 15.34 12.76 -2.02
N LEU A 34 14.57 12.52 -0.95
CA LEU A 34 15.12 12.02 0.30
C LEU A 34 15.66 10.59 0.13
N THR A 35 16.83 10.34 0.70
CA THR A 35 17.37 8.97 0.81
C THR A 35 16.62 8.17 1.87
N TYR A 36 16.75 6.85 1.84
CA TYR A 36 16.17 5.97 2.87
C TYR A 36 16.58 6.38 4.30
N GLU A 37 17.85 6.69 4.53
CA GLU A 37 18.34 7.11 5.85
C GLU A 37 17.68 8.41 6.32
N GLN A 38 17.48 9.37 5.40
CA GLN A 38 16.78 10.62 5.68
C GLN A 38 15.29 10.37 5.97
N ILE A 39 14.63 9.49 5.21
CA ILE A 39 13.26 9.07 5.47
C ILE A 39 13.13 8.46 6.86
N CYS A 40 14.03 7.54 7.25
CA CYS A 40 14.03 6.95 8.58
C CYS A 40 14.33 7.95 9.71
N THR A 41 15.12 8.99 9.42
CA THR A 41 15.40 10.07 10.38
C THR A 41 14.15 10.93 10.61
N VAL A 42 13.44 11.30 9.54
CA VAL A 42 12.22 12.13 9.62
C VAL A 42 11.02 11.32 10.12
N PHE A 43 10.94 10.04 9.75
CA PHE A 43 9.87 9.12 10.11
C PHE A 43 10.45 7.88 10.79
N PRO A 44 10.71 7.92 12.11
CA PRO A 44 11.34 6.82 12.84
C PRO A 44 10.61 5.47 12.71
N ASP A 45 9.29 5.49 12.54
CA ASP A 45 8.50 4.27 12.30
C ASP A 45 8.83 3.58 10.97
N ALA A 46 9.36 4.31 9.98
CA ALA A 46 9.80 3.74 8.71
C ALA A 46 11.05 2.86 8.88
N ALA A 47 11.88 3.11 9.91
CA ALA A 47 13.10 2.35 10.18
C ALA A 47 12.83 0.87 10.58
N LYS A 48 11.57 0.50 10.81
CA LYS A 48 11.15 -0.89 11.04
C LYS A 48 11.16 -1.73 9.76
N TYR A 49 11.18 -1.09 8.60
CA TYR A 49 11.06 -1.73 7.28
C TYR A 49 12.36 -1.55 6.51
N SER A 50 12.75 -2.55 5.74
CA SER A 50 13.94 -2.45 4.89
C SER A 50 13.73 -1.49 3.71
N PRO A 51 14.80 -0.97 3.10
CA PRO A 51 14.69 -0.14 1.90
C PRO A 51 13.79 -0.72 0.79
N PRO A 52 13.94 -1.99 0.36
CA PRO A 52 13.07 -2.54 -0.67
C PRO A 52 11.60 -2.70 -0.23
N GLN A 53 11.33 -2.85 1.08
CA GLN A 53 9.96 -2.90 1.59
C GLN A 53 9.26 -1.54 1.50
N LEU A 54 9.95 -0.46 1.91
CA LEU A 54 9.41 0.89 1.78
C LEU A 54 9.24 1.29 0.31
N GLU A 55 10.22 0.97 -0.53
CA GLU A 55 10.13 1.25 -1.96
C GLU A 55 8.96 0.51 -2.60
N GLY A 56 8.80 -0.78 -2.31
CA GLY A 56 7.67 -1.57 -2.78
C GLY A 56 6.33 -1.01 -2.30
N PHE A 57 6.23 -0.58 -1.04
CA PHE A 57 5.02 0.04 -0.51
C PHE A 57 4.66 1.36 -1.22
N ILE A 58 5.67 2.19 -1.53
CA ILE A 58 5.46 3.44 -2.27
C ILE A 58 4.99 3.12 -3.69
N LEU A 59 5.67 2.22 -4.40
CA LEU A 59 5.36 1.91 -5.80
C LEU A 59 3.99 1.23 -5.95
N ILE A 60 3.73 0.16 -5.20
CA ILE A 60 2.45 -0.56 -5.26
C ILE A 60 1.31 0.34 -4.79
N GLY A 61 1.54 1.15 -3.75
CA GLY A 61 0.53 2.08 -3.24
C GLY A 61 0.13 3.13 -4.27
N GLU A 62 1.07 3.61 -5.09
CA GLU A 62 0.81 4.60 -6.14
C GLU A 62 -0.09 4.00 -7.21
N ASP A 63 0.27 2.84 -7.75
CA ASP A 63 -0.50 2.16 -8.79
C ASP A 63 -1.93 1.81 -8.31
N LEU A 64 -2.07 1.43 -7.03
CA LEU A 64 -3.37 1.14 -6.42
C LEU A 64 -4.23 2.40 -6.27
N VAL A 65 -3.64 3.53 -5.87
CA VAL A 65 -4.37 4.80 -5.68
C VAL A 65 -4.73 5.42 -7.03
N ALA A 66 -3.85 5.31 -8.03
CA ALA A 66 -4.12 5.75 -9.40
C ALA A 66 -5.19 4.89 -10.10
N GLY A 67 -5.37 3.65 -9.64
CA GLY A 67 -6.26 2.67 -10.27
C GLY A 67 -5.61 1.93 -11.45
N ASP A 68 -4.29 2.06 -11.60
CA ASP A 68 -3.50 1.41 -12.65
C ASP A 68 -3.31 -0.09 -12.37
N THR A 69 -3.30 -0.47 -11.09
CA THR A 69 -3.22 -1.87 -10.65
C THR A 69 -4.47 -2.28 -9.88
N HIS A 70 -4.98 -3.48 -10.17
CA HIS A 70 -6.01 -4.13 -9.38
C HIS A 70 -5.65 -5.60 -9.11
N PHE A 71 -5.61 -5.99 -7.84
CA PHE A 71 -5.33 -7.36 -7.44
C PHE A 71 -6.62 -8.18 -7.32
N ASP A 72 -7.20 -8.54 -8.47
CA ASP A 72 -8.32 -9.49 -8.54
C ASP A 72 -7.77 -10.92 -8.68
N GLY A 73 -7.56 -11.58 -7.55
CA GLY A 73 -7.16 -12.98 -7.50
C GLY A 73 -8.36 -13.92 -7.27
N CYS A 74 -8.36 -15.05 -7.99
CA CYS A 74 -9.06 -16.26 -7.55
C CYS A 74 -8.07 -17.13 -6.78
N LEU A 75 -8.49 -17.70 -5.65
CA LEU A 75 -7.72 -18.75 -4.97
C LEU A 75 -7.67 -19.92 -5.95
N MET A 76 -6.50 -20.15 -6.55
CA MET A 76 -6.13 -21.27 -7.45
C MET A 76 -7.33 -22.04 -8.03
N PRO A 77 -7.61 -21.98 -9.35
CA PRO A 77 -8.73 -22.73 -9.92
C PRO A 77 -8.64 -24.18 -9.44
N ASP A 78 -9.73 -24.70 -8.88
CA ASP A 78 -9.82 -26.14 -8.70
C ASP A 78 -9.70 -26.81 -10.07
N ALA A 79 -9.48 -28.13 -10.11
CA ALA A 79 -9.24 -28.88 -11.34
C ALA A 79 -10.34 -28.75 -12.42
N LYS A 80 -11.42 -28.00 -12.19
CA LYS A 80 -12.49 -27.68 -13.14
C LYS A 80 -12.42 -26.27 -13.73
N GLY A 81 -11.35 -25.49 -13.48
CA GLY A 81 -11.05 -24.29 -14.26
C GLY A 81 -12.08 -23.17 -14.13
N GLY A 82 -12.67 -22.98 -12.96
CA GLY A 82 -13.57 -21.85 -12.68
C GLY A 82 -12.90 -20.75 -11.85
N CYS A 83 -13.06 -19.51 -12.30
CA CYS A 83 -13.05 -18.31 -11.45
C CYS A 83 -14.49 -17.83 -11.28
#